data_AF-A0A6H5GDL4-F1
#
_entry.id   AF-A0A6H5GDL4-F1
#
_cell.length_a   1.000
_cell.length_b   1.000
_cell.length_c   1.000
_cell.angle_alpha   90.00
_cell.angle_beta   90.00
_cell.angle_gamma   90.00
#
_symmetry.space_group_name_H-M   'P 1'
#
loop_
_entity.id
_entity.type
_entity.pdbx_description
1 polymer ?
#
loop_
_entity_poly.entity_id
_entity_poly.type
_entity_poly.pdbx_seq_one_letter_code
_entity_poly.pdbx_strand_id
1 'polypeptide(L)'
;MRSNNPKLVTGLVKFYEKQYALPKNGIFTLYEPWIRKFTLNLFDVFYFAKDFETFFKAASWAKKHVEPVLFVFAYTLALYHRPDTQSFTVPPMYEVFPDYFLPQETIHEIFKTKLMDIKDFEFNYNNSGCEYNYNSESFGGVLDYSINNQHLEYKLSYFREDIGLNSWYLAWQRKYPGWLASKKYGKDFWFKRGEGFYYTHHQLLARLVSNNIPR
;
A
#
# COMPACT_ATOMS: atom_id res chain seq x y z
N MET A 1 9.98 -24.64 -10.14
CA MET A 1 11.37 -24.13 -10.08
C MET A 1 11.58 -23.31 -8.80
N ARG A 2 11.85 -23.95 -7.65
CA ARG A 2 12.39 -23.27 -6.47
C ARG A 2 13.89 -23.55 -6.45
N SER A 3 14.64 -22.68 -7.11
CA SER A 3 16.09 -22.83 -7.28
C SER A 3 16.80 -22.08 -6.16
N ASN A 4 17.74 -22.76 -5.50
CA ASN A 4 18.73 -22.12 -4.62
C ASN A 4 19.65 -21.28 -5.51
N ASN A 5 19.25 -20.05 -5.81
CA ASN A 5 19.95 -19.19 -6.77
C ASN A 5 20.83 -18.18 -6.02
N PRO A 6 22.08 -18.54 -5.67
CA PRO A 6 22.93 -17.70 -4.83
C PRO A 6 23.16 -16.32 -5.45
N LYS A 7 23.08 -16.21 -6.78
CA LYS A 7 23.22 -14.95 -7.52
C LYS A 7 22.22 -13.88 -7.07
N LEU A 8 20.99 -14.25 -6.71
CA LEU A 8 19.97 -13.30 -6.23
C LEU A 8 20.36 -12.72 -4.87
N VAL A 9 20.80 -13.58 -3.96
CA VAL A 9 21.25 -13.20 -2.62
C VAL A 9 22.52 -12.35 -2.70
N THR A 10 23.52 -12.78 -3.48
CA THR A 10 24.74 -11.99 -3.70
C THR A 10 24.44 -10.64 -4.35
N GLY A 11 23.48 -10.58 -5.26
CA GLY A 11 23.01 -9.34 -5.86
C GLY A 11 22.42 -8.40 -4.80
N LEU A 12 21.47 -8.88 -4.00
CA LEU A 12 20.85 -8.11 -2.93
C LEU A 12 21.88 -7.57 -1.93
N VAL A 13 22.81 -8.42 -1.47
CA VAL A 13 23.88 -8.04 -0.53
C VAL A 13 24.75 -6.95 -1.14
N LYS A 14 25.19 -7.09 -2.39
CA LYS A 14 25.97 -6.05 -3.07
C LYS A 14 25.22 -4.71 -3.20
N PHE A 15 23.90 -4.75 -3.45
CA PHE A 15 23.08 -3.54 -3.49
C PHE A 15 22.99 -2.88 -2.11
N TYR A 16 22.85 -3.68 -1.06
CA TYR A 16 22.80 -3.21 0.32
C TYR A 16 24.13 -2.61 0.79
N GLU A 17 25.25 -3.31 0.56
CA GLU A 17 26.60 -2.87 0.95
C GLU A 17 27.01 -1.57 0.27
N LYS A 18 26.58 -1.35 -0.99
CA LYS A 18 26.83 -0.12 -1.73
C LYS A 18 25.93 1.06 -1.31
N GLN A 19 25.17 0.94 -0.22
CA GLN A 19 24.23 1.94 0.30
C GLN A 19 23.14 2.38 -0.70
N TYR A 20 22.81 1.55 -1.69
CA TYR A 20 21.63 1.77 -2.55
C TYR A 20 20.33 1.31 -1.87
N ALA A 21 20.34 1.12 -0.56
CA ALA A 21 19.16 0.79 0.23
C ALA A 21 18.54 2.09 0.76
N LEU A 22 17.22 2.21 0.62
CA LEU A 22 16.47 3.32 1.17
C LEU A 22 16.71 3.38 2.70
N PRO A 23 17.08 4.54 3.27
CA PRO A 23 17.18 4.70 4.72
C PRO A 23 15.86 4.34 5.40
N LYS A 24 15.89 3.92 6.67
CA LYS A 24 14.69 3.49 7.41
C LYS A 24 13.60 4.55 7.53
N ASN A 25 13.96 5.82 7.43
CA ASN A 25 13.02 6.95 7.51
C ASN A 25 12.80 7.58 6.13
N GLY A 26 13.22 6.90 5.05
CA GLY A 26 13.06 7.37 3.68
C GLY A 26 11.65 7.15 3.18
N ILE A 27 11.21 7.99 2.24
CA ILE A 27 9.91 7.85 1.60
C ILE A 27 10.00 6.77 0.52
N PHE A 28 9.26 5.68 0.68
CA PHE A 28 9.20 4.61 -0.29
C PHE A 28 8.34 4.98 -1.50
N THR A 29 8.88 4.81 -2.70
CA THR A 29 8.14 4.93 -3.95
C THR A 29 8.66 3.97 -5.01
N LEU A 30 7.75 3.30 -5.72
CA LEU A 30 8.10 2.44 -6.87
C LEU A 30 8.33 3.23 -8.16
N TYR A 31 8.05 4.53 -8.17
CA TYR A 31 8.31 5.38 -9.33
C TYR A 31 9.80 5.66 -9.50
N GLU A 32 10.56 5.62 -8.40
CA GLU A 32 12.01 5.81 -8.43
C GLU A 32 12.71 4.52 -8.92
N PRO A 33 13.47 4.56 -10.05
CA PRO A 33 14.01 3.36 -10.66
C PRO A 33 14.92 2.53 -9.76
N TRP A 34 15.76 3.16 -8.93
CA TRP A 34 16.69 2.42 -8.06
C TRP A 34 15.97 1.77 -6.88
N ILE A 35 15.00 2.45 -6.27
CA ILE A 35 14.14 1.89 -5.20
C ILE A 35 13.34 0.72 -5.76
N ARG A 36 12.73 0.89 -6.94
CA ARG A 36 12.00 -0.18 -7.62
C ARG A 36 12.91 -1.38 -7.85
N LYS A 37 14.11 -1.19 -8.39
CA LYS A 37 15.06 -2.29 -8.63
C LYS A 37 15.44 -3.03 -7.35
N PHE A 38 15.73 -2.31 -6.27
CA PHE A 38 16.00 -2.91 -4.96
C PHE A 38 14.81 -3.74 -4.46
N THR A 39 13.61 -3.17 -4.54
CA THR A 39 12.36 -3.82 -4.11
C THR A 39 12.07 -5.10 -4.88
N LEU A 40 12.28 -5.10 -6.20
CA LEU A 40 12.11 -6.28 -7.03
C LEU A 40 13.14 -7.37 -6.70
N ASN A 41 14.40 -7.00 -6.44
CA ASN A 41 15.43 -7.94 -6.02
C ASN A 41 15.09 -8.56 -4.65
N LEU A 42 14.57 -7.76 -3.71
CA LEU A 42 14.11 -8.26 -2.41
C LEU A 42 12.93 -9.23 -2.56
N PHE A 43 11.95 -8.87 -3.40
CA PHE A 43 10.85 -9.76 -3.74
C PHE A 43 11.34 -11.07 -4.36
N ASP A 44 12.34 -11.03 -5.25
CA ASP A 44 12.91 -12.25 -5.85
C ASP A 44 13.52 -13.18 -4.79
N VAL A 45 14.27 -12.62 -3.84
CA VAL A 45 14.83 -13.39 -2.72
C VAL A 45 13.73 -14.08 -1.94
N PHE A 46 12.62 -13.38 -1.67
CA PHE A 46 11.47 -13.96 -0.99
C PHE A 46 10.73 -15.00 -1.85
N TYR A 47 10.44 -14.69 -3.11
CA TYR A 47 9.65 -15.53 -4.00
C TYR A 47 10.35 -16.86 -4.33
N PHE A 48 11.67 -16.81 -4.57
CA PHE A 48 12.46 -17.98 -4.93
C PHE A 48 13.07 -18.73 -3.74
N ALA A 49 12.84 -18.29 -2.50
CA ALA A 49 13.28 -19.03 -1.33
C ALA A 49 12.74 -20.48 -1.36
N LYS A 50 13.65 -21.44 -1.13
CA LYS A 50 13.41 -22.89 -1.34
C LYS A 50 12.24 -23.45 -0.51
N ASP A 51 12.13 -23.02 0.73
CA ASP A 51 11.15 -23.45 1.72
C ASP A 51 10.69 -22.25 2.54
N PHE A 52 9.64 -22.46 3.35
CA PHE A 52 9.07 -21.43 4.21
C PHE A 52 10.07 -20.93 5.25
N GLU A 53 10.91 -21.82 5.80
CA GLU A 53 11.91 -21.46 6.81
C GLU A 53 12.95 -20.47 6.27
N THR A 54 13.43 -20.69 5.04
CA THR A 54 14.36 -19.80 4.35
C THR A 54 13.71 -18.46 4.04
N PHE A 55 12.44 -18.49 3.59
CA PHE A 55 11.65 -17.28 3.38
C PHE A 55 11.51 -16.49 4.69
N PHE A 56 11.17 -17.15 5.79
CA PHE A 56 10.99 -16.53 7.10
C PHE A 56 12.29 -15.92 7.65
N LYS A 57 13.42 -16.63 7.50
CA LYS A 57 14.75 -16.12 7.86
C LYS A 57 15.14 -14.90 7.03
N ALA A 58 14.91 -14.94 5.72
CA ALA A 58 15.16 -13.81 4.83
C ALA A 58 14.27 -12.60 5.18
N ALA A 59 12.99 -12.83 5.46
CA ALA A 59 12.05 -11.79 5.89
C ALA A 59 12.46 -11.18 7.24
N SER A 60 12.92 -12.00 8.19
CA SER A 60 13.41 -11.54 9.49
C SER A 60 14.65 -10.65 9.35
N TRP A 61 15.57 -11.02 8.46
CA TRP A 61 16.71 -10.16 8.12
C TRP A 61 16.23 -8.84 7.50
N ALA A 62 15.34 -8.89 6.50
CA ALA A 62 14.87 -7.69 5.81
C ALA A 62 14.12 -6.74 6.74
N LYS A 63 13.23 -7.25 7.62
CA LYS A 63 12.51 -6.45 8.63
C LYS A 63 13.45 -5.61 9.50
N LYS A 64 14.65 -6.12 9.81
CA LYS A 64 15.63 -5.42 10.65
C LYS A 64 16.44 -4.38 9.86
N HIS A 65 16.70 -4.60 8.57
CA HIS A 65 17.70 -3.85 7.80
C HIS A 65 17.15 -2.95 6.70
N VAL A 66 15.91 -3.19 6.26
CA VAL A 66 15.26 -2.49 5.14
C VAL A 66 14.22 -1.51 5.68
N GLU A 67 13.92 -0.45 4.91
CA GLU A 67 12.84 0.49 5.21
C GLU A 67 11.48 -0.24 5.39
N PRO A 68 10.70 0.09 6.43
CA PRO A 68 9.48 -0.65 6.79
C PRO A 68 8.44 -0.81 5.68
N VAL A 69 8.13 0.25 4.94
CA VAL A 69 7.09 0.25 3.89
C VAL A 69 7.54 -0.60 2.71
N LEU A 70 8.80 -0.47 2.28
CA LEU A 70 9.43 -1.29 1.26
C LEU A 70 9.40 -2.77 1.65
N PHE A 71 9.77 -3.08 2.90
CA PHE A 71 9.73 -4.44 3.42
C PHE A 71 8.31 -5.02 3.36
N VAL A 72 7.31 -4.31 3.90
CA VAL A 72 5.92 -4.78 3.90
C VAL A 72 5.40 -4.95 2.49
N PHE A 73 5.76 -4.04 1.56
CA PHE A 73 5.40 -4.17 0.16
C PHE A 73 5.94 -5.49 -0.43
N ALA A 74 7.25 -5.74 -0.33
CA ALA A 74 7.87 -6.94 -0.87
C ALA A 74 7.38 -8.23 -0.17
N TYR A 75 7.19 -8.17 1.15
CA TYR A 75 6.77 -9.30 1.98
C TYR A 75 5.33 -9.73 1.68
N THR A 76 4.37 -8.80 1.71
CA THR A 76 2.96 -9.11 1.38
C THR A 76 2.80 -9.56 -0.06
N LEU A 77 3.60 -9.02 -0.98
CA LEU A 77 3.63 -9.48 -2.35
C LEU A 77 4.12 -10.93 -2.46
N ALA A 78 5.16 -11.30 -1.70
CA ALA A 78 5.62 -12.69 -1.63
C ALA A 78 4.53 -13.60 -1.05
N LEU A 79 3.82 -13.17 0.00
CA LEU A 79 2.73 -13.94 0.60
C LEU A 79 1.59 -14.23 -0.40
N TYR A 80 1.22 -13.26 -1.25
CA TYR A 80 0.17 -13.46 -2.25
C TYR A 80 0.56 -14.42 -3.37
N HIS A 81 1.86 -14.54 -3.67
CA HIS A 81 2.31 -15.22 -4.89
C HIS A 81 3.06 -16.52 -4.65
N ARG A 82 3.57 -16.76 -3.44
CA ARG A 82 4.23 -18.03 -3.09
C ARG A 82 3.17 -19.14 -2.92
N PRO A 83 3.39 -20.36 -3.48
CA PRO A 83 2.43 -21.45 -3.39
C PRO A 83 2.17 -21.93 -1.95
N ASP A 84 3.21 -21.90 -1.11
CA ASP A 84 3.21 -22.38 0.27
C ASP A 84 2.55 -21.40 1.26
N THR A 85 2.25 -20.17 0.83
CA THR A 85 1.68 -19.11 1.69
C THR A 85 0.25 -18.73 1.31
N GLN A 86 -0.37 -19.41 0.34
CA GLN A 86 -1.70 -19.08 -0.17
C GLN A 86 -2.81 -19.17 0.90
N SER A 87 -2.62 -20.00 1.92
CA SER A 87 -3.55 -20.16 3.03
C SER A 87 -3.41 -19.09 4.12
N PHE A 88 -2.39 -18.22 4.04
CA PHE A 88 -2.21 -17.18 5.05
C PHE A 88 -3.09 -15.97 4.77
N THR A 89 -3.74 -15.48 5.84
CA THR A 89 -4.48 -14.22 5.80
C THR A 89 -3.51 -13.06 5.98
N VAL A 90 -3.48 -12.15 5.01
CA VAL A 90 -2.73 -10.89 5.12
C VAL A 90 -3.62 -9.90 5.86
N PRO A 91 -3.14 -9.25 6.95
CA PRO A 91 -3.92 -8.22 7.63
C PRO A 91 -4.18 -7.04 6.68
N PRO A 92 -5.28 -6.32 6.88
CA PRO A 92 -5.58 -5.14 6.08
C PRO A 92 -4.52 -4.05 6.31
N MET A 93 -4.30 -3.23 5.29
CA MET A 93 -3.20 -2.26 5.32
C MET A 93 -3.39 -1.13 6.34
N TYR A 94 -4.64 -0.80 6.68
CA TYR A 94 -4.95 0.19 7.71
C TYR A 94 -4.59 -0.26 9.13
N GLU A 95 -4.44 -1.57 9.39
CA GLU A 95 -3.90 -2.08 10.66
C GLU A 95 -2.37 -2.06 10.68
N VAL A 96 -1.75 -2.26 9.52
CA VAL A 96 -0.28 -2.31 9.40
C VAL A 96 0.34 -0.92 9.38
N PHE A 97 -0.29 0.01 8.67
CA PHE A 97 0.15 1.40 8.53
C PHE A 97 -1.04 2.36 8.70
N PRO A 98 -1.50 2.57 9.94
CA PRO A 98 -2.67 3.44 10.20
C PRO A 98 -2.43 4.90 9.81
N ASP A 99 -1.17 5.33 9.77
CA ASP A 99 -0.73 6.67 9.38
C ASP A 99 -1.10 7.06 7.93
N TYR A 100 -1.30 6.10 7.03
CA TYR A 100 -1.80 6.39 5.67
C TYR A 100 -3.32 6.49 5.58
N PHE A 101 -4.05 6.10 6.62
CA PHE A 101 -5.50 5.96 6.60
C PHE A 101 -6.21 6.84 7.60
N LEU A 102 -5.50 7.40 8.59
CA LEU A 102 -6.08 8.27 9.61
C LEU A 102 -5.81 9.75 9.30
N PRO A 103 -6.71 10.66 9.71
CA PRO A 103 -6.45 12.08 9.66
C PRO A 103 -5.27 12.45 10.57
N GLN A 104 -4.52 13.48 10.17
CA GLN A 104 -3.34 13.92 10.93
C GLN A 104 -3.70 14.37 12.35
N GLU A 105 -4.87 14.98 12.55
CA GLU A 105 -5.36 15.43 13.85
C GLU A 105 -5.53 14.25 14.81
N THR A 106 -6.17 13.17 14.37
CA THR A 106 -6.32 11.93 15.14
C THR A 106 -4.96 11.32 15.49
N ILE A 107 -4.00 11.33 14.55
CA ILE A 107 -2.64 10.85 14.80
C ILE A 107 -1.95 11.69 15.88
N HIS A 108 -2.11 13.01 15.87
CA HIS A 108 -1.56 13.89 16.90
C HIS A 108 -2.19 13.62 18.28
N GLU A 109 -3.50 13.38 18.33
CA GLU A 109 -4.18 12.98 19.58
C GLU A 109 -3.66 11.66 20.11
N ILE A 110 -3.49 10.65 19.25
CA ILE A 110 -2.89 9.36 19.62
C ILE A 110 -1.48 9.53 20.19
N PHE A 111 -0.65 10.39 19.58
CA PHE A 111 0.68 10.65 20.13
C PHE A 111 0.62 11.38 21.46
N LYS A 112 -0.30 12.35 21.62
CA LYS A 112 -0.48 13.10 22.86
C LYS A 112 -0.92 12.20 24.02
N THR A 113 -1.92 11.34 23.82
CA THR A 113 -2.35 10.38 24.84
C THR A 113 -1.25 9.40 25.19
N LYS A 114 -0.46 8.96 24.20
CA LYS A 114 0.68 8.08 24.42
C LYS A 114 1.76 8.73 25.28
N LEU A 115 2.02 10.02 25.07
CA LEU A 115 2.93 10.82 25.92
C LEU A 115 2.41 11.01 27.34
N MET A 116 1.09 10.95 27.55
CA MET A 116 0.44 10.98 28.87
C MET A 116 0.40 9.61 29.58
N ASP A 117 1.01 8.58 28.98
CA ASP A 117 1.03 7.19 29.46
C ASP A 117 -0.37 6.55 29.63
N ILE A 118 -1.35 7.04 28.87
CA ILE A 118 -2.67 6.40 28.76
C ILE A 118 -2.55 5.24 27.76
N LYS A 119 -2.87 4.02 28.21
CA LYS A 119 -2.70 2.80 27.40
C LYS A 119 -3.93 2.44 26.57
N ASP A 120 -5.11 2.55 27.18
CA ASP A 120 -6.36 2.17 26.54
C ASP A 120 -7.22 3.43 26.38
N PHE A 121 -7.37 3.86 25.13
CA PHE A 121 -8.20 5.01 24.77
C PHE A 121 -8.83 4.76 23.41
N GLU A 122 -10.11 5.10 23.29
CA GLU A 122 -10.86 5.00 22.05
C GLU A 122 -10.91 6.36 21.37
N PHE A 123 -10.47 6.42 20.11
CA PHE A 123 -10.50 7.63 19.31
C PHE A 123 -11.66 7.56 18.33
N ASN A 124 -12.58 8.51 18.44
CA ASN A 124 -13.58 8.75 17.42
C ASN A 124 -12.98 9.72 16.40
N TYR A 125 -12.95 9.30 15.14
CA TYR A 125 -12.46 10.14 14.05
C TYR A 125 -13.38 10.01 12.85
N ASN A 126 -13.48 11.08 12.08
CA ASN A 126 -14.14 11.06 10.79
C ASN A 126 -13.08 11.01 9.70
N ASN A 127 -13.08 9.93 8.91
CA ASN A 127 -12.17 9.82 7.79
C ASN A 127 -12.66 10.51 6.53
N SER A 128 -13.87 11.07 6.57
CA SER A 128 -14.40 11.91 5.50
C SER A 128 -13.96 13.33 5.83
N GLY A 129 -13.18 13.98 4.97
CA GLY A 129 -12.77 15.39 5.07
C GLY A 129 -13.89 16.44 5.16
N CYS A 130 -15.12 16.02 5.46
CA CYS A 130 -16.25 16.83 5.88
C CYS A 130 -16.07 17.50 7.25
N GLU A 131 -15.02 17.15 8.01
CA GLU A 131 -14.72 17.73 9.33
C GLU A 131 -13.85 19.00 9.32
N TYR A 132 -13.51 19.55 8.14
CA TYR A 132 -13.10 20.95 8.12
C TYR A 132 -14.30 21.80 8.56
N ASN A 133 -14.27 22.27 9.80
CA ASN A 133 -15.23 23.20 10.40
C ASN A 133 -15.35 24.46 9.51
N TYR A 134 -16.30 24.47 8.58
CA TYR A 134 -16.50 25.60 7.66
C TYR A 134 -17.41 26.65 8.29
N ASN A 135 -16.87 27.85 8.48
CA ASN A 135 -17.63 29.08 8.65
C ASN A 135 -18.23 29.48 7.28
N SER A 136 -19.44 30.05 7.26
CA SER A 136 -20.06 30.65 6.06
C SER A 136 -19.21 31.71 5.33
N GLU A 137 -18.16 32.22 5.98
CA GLU A 137 -17.23 33.21 5.44
C GLU A 137 -15.97 32.59 4.79
N SER A 138 -15.80 31.27 4.88
CA SER A 138 -14.65 30.57 4.29
C SER A 138 -14.78 30.47 2.77
N PHE A 139 -13.99 31.25 2.04
CA PHE A 139 -13.90 31.21 0.58
C PHE A 139 -13.43 29.81 0.09
N GLY A 140 -14.17 29.17 -0.82
CA GLY A 140 -13.88 27.80 -1.28
C GLY A 140 -14.34 26.68 -0.33
N GLY A 141 -15.29 26.96 0.58
CA GLY A 141 -15.81 25.95 1.49
C GLY A 141 -16.81 24.96 0.87
N VAL A 142 -17.12 23.87 1.58
CA VAL A 142 -18.11 22.85 1.14
C VAL A 142 -19.53 23.42 0.97
N LEU A 143 -19.82 24.55 1.63
CA LEU A 143 -21.07 25.32 1.51
C LEU A 143 -21.00 26.46 0.48
N ASP A 144 -19.88 26.65 -0.21
CA ASP A 144 -19.80 27.59 -1.33
C ASP A 144 -20.57 27.00 -2.53
N TYR A 145 -21.77 27.52 -2.78
CA TYR A 145 -22.64 27.14 -3.89
C TYR A 145 -22.22 27.76 -5.23
N SER A 146 -21.09 28.48 -5.27
CA SER A 146 -20.51 28.98 -6.51
C SER A 146 -20.24 27.82 -7.48
N ILE A 147 -20.65 27.98 -8.74
CA ILE A 147 -20.35 27.06 -9.85
C ILE A 147 -18.83 26.88 -10.04
N ASN A 148 -18.02 27.82 -9.54
CA ASN A 148 -16.55 27.78 -9.55
C ASN A 148 -15.94 27.17 -8.30
N ASN A 149 -16.73 26.55 -7.41
CA ASN A 149 -16.21 25.92 -6.21
C ASN A 149 -15.40 24.67 -6.58
N GLN A 150 -14.08 24.81 -6.58
CA GLN A 150 -13.12 23.72 -6.83
C GLN A 150 -13.22 22.59 -5.78
N HIS A 151 -14.00 22.80 -4.71
CA HIS A 151 -14.18 21.89 -3.59
C HIS A 151 -15.46 21.05 -3.67
N LEU A 152 -16.17 21.03 -4.82
CA LEU A 152 -17.31 20.12 -5.01
C LEU A 152 -16.92 18.63 -4.82
N GLU A 153 -15.67 18.28 -5.12
CA GLU A 153 -15.11 16.94 -4.92
C GLU A 153 -15.07 16.50 -3.44
N TYR A 154 -15.13 17.43 -2.49
CA TYR A 154 -15.19 17.08 -1.05
C TYR A 154 -16.48 16.34 -0.69
N LYS A 155 -17.55 16.51 -1.47
CA LYS A 155 -18.78 15.72 -1.32
C LYS A 155 -18.54 14.23 -1.49
N LEU A 156 -17.48 13.84 -2.19
CA LEU A 156 -17.04 12.45 -2.38
C LEU A 156 -15.95 12.00 -1.40
N SER A 157 -15.56 12.81 -0.41
CA SER A 157 -14.52 12.44 0.57
C SER A 157 -14.83 11.12 1.25
N TYR A 158 -16.08 10.90 1.68
CA TYR A 158 -16.53 9.63 2.28
C TYR A 158 -16.26 8.40 1.40
N PHE A 159 -16.19 8.56 0.08
CA PHE A 159 -15.87 7.48 -0.86
C PHE A 159 -14.37 7.39 -1.13
N ARG A 160 -13.70 8.53 -1.37
CA ARG A 160 -12.27 8.57 -1.74
C ARG A 160 -11.34 8.29 -0.56
N GLU A 161 -11.76 8.62 0.65
CA GLU A 161 -11.02 8.45 1.90
C GLU A 161 -11.54 7.25 2.71
N ASP A 162 -12.48 6.47 2.16
CA ASP A 162 -12.93 5.22 2.77
C ASP A 162 -11.76 4.26 2.97
N ILE A 163 -11.59 3.78 4.21
CA ILE A 163 -10.52 2.85 4.56
C ILE A 163 -10.65 1.52 3.82
N GLY A 164 -11.89 1.07 3.58
CA GLY A 164 -12.19 -0.18 2.90
C GLY A 164 -11.79 -0.14 1.43
N LEU A 165 -12.21 0.91 0.72
CA LEU A 165 -11.92 1.12 -0.69
C LEU A 165 -10.42 1.26 -0.94
N ASN A 166 -9.73 2.08 -0.14
CA ASN A 166 -8.28 2.27 -0.26
C ASN A 166 -7.51 0.97 0.04
N SER A 167 -7.89 0.26 1.10
CA SER A 167 -7.28 -1.04 1.44
C SER A 167 -7.52 -2.09 0.36
N TRP A 168 -8.74 -2.15 -0.20
CA TRP A 168 -9.08 -3.02 -1.32
C TRP A 168 -8.23 -2.73 -2.55
N TYR A 169 -8.06 -1.46 -2.92
CA TYR A 169 -7.29 -1.08 -4.10
C TYR A 169 -5.81 -1.43 -3.94
N LEU A 170 -5.24 -1.19 -2.75
CA LEU A 170 -3.87 -1.62 -2.43
C LEU A 170 -3.69 -3.14 -2.51
N ALA A 171 -4.66 -3.91 -2.01
CA ALA A 171 -4.64 -5.37 -2.10
C ALA A 171 -4.73 -5.84 -3.56
N TRP A 172 -5.58 -5.21 -4.38
CA TRP A 172 -5.71 -5.48 -5.80
C TRP A 172 -4.39 -5.25 -6.54
N GLN A 173 -3.72 -4.11 -6.30
CA GLN A 173 -2.43 -3.82 -6.92
C GLN A 173 -1.34 -4.86 -6.56
N ARG A 174 -1.35 -5.37 -5.32
CA ARG A 174 -0.42 -6.43 -4.88
C ARG A 174 -0.75 -7.80 -5.45
N LYS A 175 -2.03 -8.11 -5.67
CA LYS A 175 -2.45 -9.35 -6.36
C LYS A 175 -2.13 -9.31 -7.85
N TYR A 176 -2.17 -8.13 -8.47
CA TYR A 176 -1.99 -7.98 -9.92
C TYR A 176 -0.92 -6.94 -10.33
N PRO A 177 0.32 -7.02 -9.83
CA PRO A 177 1.36 -6.00 -10.08
C PRO A 177 1.82 -5.99 -11.55
N GLY A 178 2.07 -4.79 -12.10
CA GLY A 178 2.43 -4.51 -13.51
C GLY A 178 3.46 -5.45 -14.16
N TRP A 179 4.45 -5.85 -13.37
CA TRP A 179 5.72 -6.44 -13.83
C TRP A 179 5.84 -7.96 -13.56
N LEU A 180 4.89 -8.57 -12.86
CA LEU A 180 4.97 -9.98 -12.43
C LEU A 180 4.54 -10.99 -13.50
N ALA A 181 3.90 -10.54 -14.59
CA ALA A 181 3.51 -11.39 -15.72
C ALA A 181 4.71 -11.70 -16.62
N SER A 182 5.64 -12.51 -16.11
CA SER A 182 6.83 -12.94 -16.86
C SER A 182 7.09 -14.43 -16.65
N LYS A 183 7.76 -15.07 -17.63
CA LYS A 183 8.20 -16.47 -17.56
C LYS A 183 9.03 -16.75 -16.31
N LYS A 184 9.76 -15.75 -15.82
CA LYS A 184 10.55 -15.79 -14.59
C LYS A 184 9.75 -16.30 -13.39
N TYR A 185 8.49 -15.89 -13.26
CA TYR A 185 7.63 -16.26 -12.15
C TYR A 185 6.68 -17.42 -12.48
N GLY A 186 6.75 -17.98 -13.69
CA GLY A 186 5.82 -19.00 -14.18
C GLY A 186 4.40 -18.47 -14.35
N LYS A 187 4.25 -17.19 -14.74
CA LYS A 187 2.95 -16.49 -14.91
C LYS A 187 2.74 -15.97 -16.32
N ASP A 188 3.31 -16.65 -17.30
CA ASP A 188 3.14 -16.41 -18.72
C ASP A 188 1.69 -16.68 -19.20
N PHE A 189 0.97 -17.57 -18.50
CA PHE A 189 -0.45 -17.83 -18.76
C PHE A 189 -1.42 -16.74 -18.24
N TRP A 190 -0.94 -15.62 -17.71
CA TRP A 190 -1.81 -14.50 -17.29
C TRP A 190 -2.26 -13.66 -18.50
N PHE A 191 -2.91 -14.28 -19.49
CA PHE A 191 -3.25 -13.67 -20.79
C PHE A 191 -4.35 -12.58 -20.72
N LYS A 192 -5.23 -12.61 -19.72
CA LYS A 192 -6.33 -11.63 -19.53
C LYS A 192 -5.98 -10.44 -18.64
N ARG A 193 -4.70 -10.13 -18.48
CA ARG A 193 -4.27 -9.03 -17.60
C ARG A 193 -4.84 -7.68 -18.04
N GLY A 194 -4.85 -7.40 -19.34
CA GLY A 194 -5.42 -6.16 -19.89
C GLY A 194 -6.92 -6.06 -19.63
N GLU A 195 -7.65 -7.17 -19.80
CA GLU A 195 -9.08 -7.29 -19.49
C GLU A 195 -9.35 -7.03 -18.01
N GLY A 196 -8.62 -7.69 -17.10
CA GLY A 196 -8.78 -7.50 -15.65
C GLY A 196 -8.42 -6.08 -15.18
N PHE A 197 -7.37 -5.48 -15.77
CA PHE A 197 -7.02 -4.08 -15.52
C PHE A 197 -8.15 -3.14 -15.97
N TYR A 198 -8.61 -3.28 -17.22
CA TYR A 198 -9.68 -2.46 -17.78
C TYR A 198 -10.96 -2.62 -16.96
N TYR A 199 -11.40 -3.85 -16.74
CA TYR A 199 -12.63 -4.15 -15.99
C TYR A 199 -12.59 -3.53 -14.59
N THR A 200 -11.51 -3.74 -13.82
CA THR A 200 -11.42 -3.24 -12.44
C THR A 200 -11.51 -1.70 -12.40
N HIS A 201 -10.73 -1.02 -13.25
CA HIS A 201 -10.73 0.45 -13.26
C HIS A 201 -12.02 1.02 -13.85
N HIS A 202 -12.59 0.37 -14.86
CA HIS A 202 -13.87 0.77 -15.44
C HIS A 202 -15.00 0.68 -14.41
N GLN A 203 -15.07 -0.42 -13.64
CA GLN A 203 -16.05 -0.58 -12.56
C GLN A 203 -15.84 0.43 -11.43
N LEU A 204 -14.58 0.70 -11.06
CA LEU A 204 -14.25 1.71 -10.04
C LEU A 204 -14.71 3.12 -10.47
N LEU A 205 -14.43 3.50 -11.72
CA LEU A 205 -14.85 4.79 -12.28
C LEU A 205 -16.38 4.86 -12.43
N ALA A 206 -17.03 3.79 -12.86
CA ALA A 206 -18.49 3.74 -12.94
C ALA A 206 -19.14 3.93 -11.55
N ARG A 207 -18.56 3.32 -10.50
CA ARG A 207 -19.00 3.50 -9.11
C ARG A 207 -18.82 4.94 -8.64
N LEU A 208 -17.67 5.55 -8.95
CA LEU A 208 -17.38 6.95 -8.62
C LEU A 208 -18.38 7.90 -9.30
N VAL A 209 -18.59 7.73 -10.62
CA VAL A 209 -19.55 8.55 -11.39
C VAL A 209 -20.97 8.37 -10.83
N SER A 210 -21.37 7.16 -10.48
CA SER A 210 -22.69 6.91 -9.87
C SER A 210 -22.88 7.63 -8.53
N ASN A 211 -21.82 7.90 -7.77
CA ASN A 211 -21.90 8.69 -6.54
C ASN A 211 -21.95 10.21 -6.80
N ASN A 212 -21.53 10.65 -7.98
CA ASN A 212 -21.53 12.06 -8.40
C ASN A 212 -22.85 12.50 -9.07
N ILE A 213 -23.70 11.56 -9.50
CA ILE A 213 -24.99 11.89 -10.12
C ILE A 213 -25.96 12.33 -9.02
N PRO A 214 -26.55 13.54 -9.09
CA PRO A 214 -27.58 13.97 -8.16
C PRO A 214 -28.77 13.00 -8.24
N ARG A 215 -29.22 12.51 -7.09
CA ARG A 215 -30.45 11.72 -6.97
C ARG A 215 -31.68 12.61 -6.97
#